data_AF-A0A814UAG0-F1
#
_entry.id   AF-A0A814UAG0-F1
#
_cell.length_a   1.000
_cell.length_b   1.000
_cell.length_c   1.000
_cell.angle_alpha   90.00
_cell.angle_beta   90.00
_cell.angle_gamma   90.00
#
_symmetry.space_group_name_H-M   'P 1'
#
loop_
_entity.id
_entity.type
_entity.pdbx_description
1 polymer ?
#
loop_
_entity_poly.entity_id
_entity_poly.type
_entity_poly.pdbx_seq_one_letter_code
_entity_poly.pdbx_strand_id
1 'polypeptide(L)'
;MDNDWSRCPICFEEWNMIHRPTTFVCGHTVCIEHLTCREPLRECPMCRGRLPILKDHQTWHVSYALEEAARTFRRMKDATGNSAVETSTGKPMLKLANEIDTARERLIADDEAYARELERADKELVQLEQRRRKQSPNPHLTKQRTENAKGCGHSCDLITTRQCCACSDRRPVLPYYNAYVDGVGNVSRARRNEFYCPSCKVR
;
A
#
# COMPACT_ATOMS: atom_id res chain seq x y z
N MET A 1 -36.67 5.06 24.88
CA MET A 1 -35.25 4.71 24.78
C MET A 1 -34.65 5.75 23.89
N ASP A 2 -33.92 6.70 24.47
CA ASP A 2 -33.28 7.76 23.71
C ASP A 2 -32.13 7.13 22.92
N ASN A 3 -32.26 7.09 21.60
CA ASN A 3 -31.18 6.65 20.72
C ASN A 3 -30.12 7.74 20.72
N ASP A 4 -29.12 7.58 21.57
CA ASP A 4 -27.94 8.42 21.54
C ASP A 4 -27.08 8.07 20.32
N TRP A 5 -27.30 8.80 19.23
CA TRP A 5 -26.56 8.65 17.98
C TRP A 5 -25.10 9.08 18.09
N SER A 6 -24.63 9.57 19.25
CA SER A 6 -23.24 10.00 19.46
C SER A 6 -22.29 8.86 19.88
N ARG A 7 -22.82 7.65 20.10
CA ARG A 7 -22.07 6.51 20.64
C ARG A 7 -22.28 5.22 19.85
N CYS A 8 -21.28 4.34 19.91
CA CYS A 8 -21.38 3.01 19.33
C CYS A 8 -22.39 2.13 20.09
N PRO A 9 -23.33 1.45 19.43
CA PRO A 9 -24.31 0.62 20.12
C PRO A 9 -23.74 -0.69 20.70
N ILE A 10 -22.48 -1.01 20.41
CA ILE A 10 -21.82 -2.24 20.87
C ILE A 10 -20.88 -1.95 22.05
N CYS A 11 -19.95 -1.00 21.92
CA CYS A 11 -19.05 -0.62 23.02
C CYS A 11 -19.47 0.61 23.82
N PHE A 12 -20.50 1.34 23.39
CA PHE A 12 -20.97 2.58 24.03
C PHE A 12 -19.97 3.74 24.08
N GLU A 13 -18.84 3.61 23.38
CA GLU A 13 -17.84 4.66 23.23
C GLU A 13 -18.32 5.75 22.27
N GLU A 14 -17.92 6.99 22.54
CA GLU A 14 -18.21 8.16 21.70
C GLU A 14 -17.45 8.13 20.38
N TRP A 15 -18.08 8.62 19.32
CA TRP A 15 -17.45 8.66 18.00
C TRP A 15 -16.22 9.59 17.99
N ASN A 16 -15.08 9.05 17.59
CA ASN A 16 -13.82 9.79 17.50
C ASN A 16 -12.90 9.17 16.42
N MET A 17 -11.65 9.62 16.33
CA MET A 17 -10.70 9.13 15.32
C MET A 17 -10.37 7.63 15.45
N ILE A 18 -10.51 7.07 16.65
CA ILE A 18 -10.33 5.64 16.96
C ILE A 18 -11.66 4.91 16.71
N HIS A 19 -12.74 5.42 17.29
CA HIS A 19 -14.10 4.91 17.14
C HIS A 19 -14.81 5.53 15.93
N ARG A 20 -14.30 5.26 14.72
CA ARG A 20 -14.92 5.82 13.51
C ARG A 20 -16.24 5.12 13.20
N PRO A 21 -17.35 5.86 13.03
CA PRO A 21 -18.64 5.26 12.68
C PRO A 21 -18.58 4.65 11.27
N THR A 22 -19.07 3.43 11.14
CA THR A 22 -19.22 2.70 9.87
C THR A 22 -20.65 2.22 9.75
N THR A 23 -21.34 2.64 8.68
CA THR A 23 -22.74 2.32 8.44
C THR A 23 -22.86 1.11 7.50
N PHE A 24 -23.65 0.12 7.91
CA PHE A 24 -24.00 -1.04 7.09
C PHE A 24 -25.07 -0.70 6.04
N VAL A 25 -25.22 -1.56 5.02
CA VAL A 25 -26.29 -1.44 4.00
C VAL A 25 -27.71 -1.44 4.57
N CYS A 26 -27.89 -1.97 5.79
CA CYS A 26 -29.17 -1.94 6.49
C CYS A 26 -29.43 -0.64 7.27
N GLY A 27 -28.52 0.34 7.21
CA GLY A 27 -28.62 1.64 7.88
C GLY A 27 -28.11 1.70 9.33
N HIS A 28 -27.71 0.57 9.92
CA HIS A 28 -27.13 0.55 11.27
C HIS A 28 -25.66 0.98 11.27
N THR A 29 -25.24 1.71 12.30
CA THR A 29 -23.87 2.23 12.43
C THR A 29 -23.16 1.60 13.63
N VAL A 30 -21.93 1.13 13.44
CA VAL A 30 -21.04 0.60 14.50
C VAL A 30 -19.63 1.18 14.33
N CYS A 31 -18.77 1.10 15.34
CA CYS A 31 -17.38 1.56 15.16
C CYS A 31 -16.57 0.58 14.30
N ILE A 32 -15.54 1.09 13.62
CA ILE A 32 -14.66 0.31 12.75
C ILE A 32 -13.98 -0.87 13.46
N GLU A 33 -13.66 -0.74 14.75
CA GLU A 33 -13.08 -1.84 15.53
C GLU A 33 -14.02 -3.04 15.63
N HIS A 34 -15.32 -2.81 15.79
CA HIS A 34 -16.30 -3.90 15.81
C HIS A 34 -16.53 -4.53 14.43
N LEU A 35 -16.11 -3.86 13.36
CA LEU A 35 -16.10 -4.42 12.01
C LEU A 35 -14.86 -5.31 11.77
N THR A 36 -13.71 -4.97 12.38
CA THR A 36 -12.42 -5.64 12.13
C THR A 36 -12.09 -6.73 13.15
N CYS A 37 -12.58 -6.64 14.39
CA CYS A 37 -12.23 -7.59 15.46
C CYS A 37 -12.96 -8.94 15.38
N ARG A 38 -13.93 -9.11 14.48
CA ARG A 38 -14.65 -10.38 14.30
C ARG A 38 -14.41 -10.90 12.89
N GLU A 39 -14.37 -12.22 12.74
CA GLU A 39 -14.47 -12.91 11.45
C GLU A 39 -15.47 -12.20 10.52
N PRO A 40 -15.29 -12.26 9.19
CA PRO A 40 -16.07 -11.46 8.23
C PRO A 40 -17.56 -11.51 8.58
N LEU A 41 -18.07 -10.39 9.08
CA LEU A 41 -19.44 -10.27 9.55
C LEU A 41 -20.38 -10.56 8.38
N ARG A 42 -21.02 -11.74 8.40
CA ARG A 42 -22.03 -12.12 7.41
C ARG A 42 -23.39 -11.48 7.70
N GLU A 43 -23.57 -10.94 8.90
CA GLU A 43 -24.83 -10.39 9.38
C GLU A 43 -24.58 -9.11 10.20
N CYS A 44 -25.52 -8.16 10.11
CA CYS A 44 -25.50 -6.96 10.94
C CYS A 44 -25.76 -7.33 12.41
N PRO A 45 -24.95 -6.85 13.38
CA PRO A 45 -25.13 -7.15 14.79
C PRO A 45 -26.43 -6.57 15.38
N MET A 46 -26.98 -5.52 14.77
CA MET A 46 -28.18 -4.84 15.26
C MET A 46 -29.47 -5.50 14.77
N CYS A 47 -29.56 -5.81 13.48
CA CYS A 47 -30.80 -6.35 12.87
C CYS A 47 -30.68 -7.77 12.33
N ARG A 48 -29.50 -8.39 12.37
CA ARG A 48 -29.20 -9.71 11.77
C ARG A 48 -29.45 -9.79 10.26
N GLY A 49 -29.59 -8.66 9.58
CA GLY A 49 -29.68 -8.60 8.12
C GLY A 49 -28.38 -9.09 7.48
N ARG A 50 -28.48 -9.94 6.46
CA ARG A 50 -27.31 -10.46 5.74
C ARG A 50 -26.54 -9.32 5.06
N LEU A 51 -25.24 -9.31 5.29
CA LEU A 51 -24.30 -8.38 4.66
C LEU A 51 -23.70 -9.04 3.41
N PRO A 52 -23.47 -8.28 2.32
CA PRO A 52 -22.77 -8.81 1.15
C PRO A 52 -21.37 -9.29 1.54
N ILE A 53 -20.95 -10.43 1.00
CA ILE A 53 -19.59 -10.97 1.22
C ILE A 53 -18.61 -10.07 0.46
N LEU A 54 -18.04 -9.08 1.17
CA LEU A 54 -16.96 -8.27 0.64
C LEU A 54 -15.66 -9.04 0.80
N LYS A 55 -15.02 -9.36 -0.33
CA LYS A 55 -13.77 -10.14 -0.37
C LYS A 55 -12.58 -9.38 0.23
N ASP A 56 -12.66 -8.05 0.31
CA ASP A 56 -11.56 -7.20 0.76
C ASP A 56 -12.03 -6.15 1.78
N HIS A 57 -11.51 -6.24 3.01
CA HIS A 57 -11.75 -5.26 4.09
C HIS A 57 -11.33 -3.82 3.72
N GLN A 58 -10.51 -3.64 2.68
CA GLN A 58 -10.06 -2.32 2.19
C GLN A 58 -11.15 -1.53 1.46
N THR A 59 -12.25 -2.16 1.02
CA THR A 59 -13.32 -1.48 0.29
C THR A 59 -14.42 -0.87 1.15
N TRP A 60 -14.33 -0.97 2.48
CA TRP A 60 -15.16 -0.17 3.40
C TRP A 60 -14.68 1.28 3.41
N HIS A 61 -14.69 1.93 2.24
CA HIS A 61 -14.48 3.35 2.17
C HIS A 61 -15.69 4.03 2.80
N VAL A 62 -15.41 4.78 3.87
CA VAL A 62 -16.29 5.76 4.52
C VAL A 62 -16.96 6.71 3.50
N SER A 63 -16.47 6.77 2.25
CA SER A 63 -17.00 7.60 1.18
C SER A 63 -18.32 7.13 0.57
N TYR A 64 -18.62 5.82 0.45
CA TYR A 64 -19.80 5.40 -0.34
C TYR A 64 -21.11 5.85 0.32
N ALA A 65 -21.21 5.75 1.65
CA ALA A 65 -22.39 6.20 2.39
C ALA A 65 -22.56 7.74 2.36
N LEU A 66 -21.48 8.51 2.41
CA LEU A 66 -21.52 9.97 2.31
C LEU A 66 -21.85 10.42 0.88
N GLU A 67 -21.30 9.77 -0.14
CA GLU A 67 -21.60 10.07 -1.54
C GLU A 67 -23.03 9.69 -1.94
N GLU A 68 -23.54 8.58 -1.41
CA GLU A 68 -24.92 8.16 -1.64
C GLU A 68 -25.90 9.06 -0.88
N ALA A 69 -25.63 9.39 0.39
CA ALA A 69 -26.39 10.40 1.13
C ALA A 69 -26.39 11.77 0.42
N ALA A 70 -25.25 12.23 -0.11
CA ALA A 70 -25.16 13.46 -0.88
C ALA A 70 -25.92 13.40 -2.21
N ARG A 71 -26.03 12.22 -2.84
CA ARG A 71 -26.87 12.01 -4.03
C ARG A 71 -28.36 12.06 -3.67
N THR A 72 -28.75 11.45 -2.55
CA THR A 72 -30.15 11.47 -2.08
C THR A 72 -30.59 12.89 -1.70
N PHE A 73 -29.73 13.66 -1.03
CA PHE A 73 -29.98 15.08 -0.73
C PHE A 73 -30.19 15.93 -1.99
N ARG A 74 -29.39 15.71 -3.04
CA ARG A 74 -29.57 16.40 -4.33
C ARG A 74 -30.92 16.07 -4.97
N ARG A 75 -31.31 14.79 -5.00
CA ARG A 75 -32.62 14.36 -5.52
C ARG A 75 -33.78 14.96 -4.73
N MET A 76 -33.66 15.07 -3.41
CA MET A 76 -34.67 15.71 -2.56
C MET A 76 -34.79 17.21 -2.84
N LYS A 77 -33.66 17.89 -3.08
CA LYS A 77 -33.62 19.31 -3.47
C LYS A 77 -34.27 19.56 -4.83
N ASP A 78 -34.05 18.65 -5.79
CA ASP A 78 -34.67 18.73 -7.12
C ASP A 78 -36.18 18.41 -7.07
N ALA A 79 -36.59 17.46 -6.21
CA ALA A 79 -37.99 17.08 -6.01
C ALA A 79 -38.81 18.13 -5.24
N THR A 80 -38.18 18.99 -4.45
CA THR A 80 -38.84 20.10 -3.73
C THR A 80 -39.01 21.36 -4.58
N GLY A 81 -38.72 21.28 -5.89
CA GLY A 81 -39.18 22.19 -6.93
C GLY A 81 -39.21 23.66 -6.54
N ASN A 82 -38.07 24.35 -6.71
CA ASN A 82 -37.89 25.80 -6.99
C ASN A 82 -39.05 26.77 -6.68
N SER A 83 -39.73 26.62 -5.54
CA SER A 83 -40.66 27.63 -5.07
C SER A 83 -39.81 28.73 -4.46
N ALA A 84 -39.60 29.76 -5.26
CA ALA A 84 -38.84 30.95 -4.95
C ALA A 84 -39.28 31.53 -3.60
N VAL A 85 -38.49 31.23 -2.57
CA VAL A 85 -38.43 32.04 -1.36
C VAL A 85 -37.28 33.00 -1.58
N GLU A 86 -37.56 34.10 -2.27
CA GLU A 86 -36.71 35.29 -2.27
C GLU A 86 -36.77 35.93 -0.87
N THR A 87 -36.12 35.30 0.10
CA THR A 87 -35.75 35.97 1.34
C THR A 87 -34.40 36.64 1.14
N SER A 88 -34.24 37.81 1.75
CA SER A 88 -33.08 38.72 1.69
C SER A 88 -31.74 38.14 2.18
N THR A 89 -31.63 36.82 2.31
CA THR A 89 -30.48 36.03 2.77
C THR A 89 -29.66 35.41 1.64
N GLY A 90 -29.99 35.64 0.36
CA GLY A 90 -29.27 35.04 -0.79
C GLY A 90 -27.86 35.62 -1.07
N LYS A 91 -27.61 36.88 -0.72
CA LYS A 91 -26.30 37.54 -0.93
C LYS A 91 -25.13 36.91 -0.16
N PRO A 92 -25.24 36.54 1.13
CA PRO A 92 -24.14 35.91 1.86
C PRO A 92 -23.78 34.51 1.34
N MET A 93 -24.75 33.76 0.80
CA MET A 93 -24.52 32.42 0.25
C MET A 93 -23.69 32.44 -1.04
N LEU A 94 -23.93 33.39 -1.93
CA LEU A 94 -23.12 33.54 -3.16
C LEU A 94 -21.68 33.95 -2.85
N LYS A 95 -21.49 34.81 -1.83
CA LYS A 95 -20.15 35.21 -1.38
C LYS A 95 -19.36 34.02 -0.84
N LEU A 96 -19.98 33.20 0.01
CA LEU A 96 -19.34 32.01 0.55
C LEU A 96 -18.99 30.98 -0.53
N ALA A 97 -19.85 30.79 -1.52
CA ALA A 97 -19.56 29.90 -2.65
C ALA A 97 -18.31 30.35 -3.43
N ASN A 98 -18.21 31.64 -3.75
CA ASN A 98 -17.04 32.20 -4.43
C ASN A 98 -15.76 32.08 -3.58
N GLU A 99 -15.86 32.25 -2.26
CA GLU A 99 -14.73 32.07 -1.34
C GLU A 99 -14.25 30.61 -1.31
N ILE A 100 -15.18 29.64 -1.31
CA ILE A 100 -14.87 28.21 -1.36
C ILE A 100 -14.19 27.85 -2.69
N ASP A 101 -14.72 28.35 -3.82
CA ASP A 101 -14.14 28.07 -5.13
C ASP A 101 -12.73 28.67 -5.24
N THR A 102 -12.54 29.91 -4.76
CA THR A 102 -11.21 30.55 -4.70
C THR A 102 -10.25 29.77 -3.82
N ALA A 103 -10.70 29.27 -2.66
CA ALA A 103 -9.87 28.46 -1.77
C ALA A 103 -9.48 27.13 -2.42
N ARG A 104 -10.41 26.50 -3.16
CA ARG A 104 -10.16 25.27 -3.89
C ARG A 104 -9.13 25.47 -5.00
N GLU A 105 -9.22 26.55 -5.76
CA GLU A 105 -8.24 26.88 -6.80
C GLU A 105 -6.84 27.09 -6.22
N ARG A 106 -6.72 27.73 -5.04
CA ARG A 106 -5.44 27.87 -4.34
C ARG A 106 -4.84 26.53 -3.92
N LEU A 107 -5.65 25.64 -3.35
CA LEU A 107 -5.20 24.30 -2.97
C LEU A 107 -4.69 23.50 -4.17
N ILE A 108 -5.39 23.57 -5.32
CA ILE A 108 -4.93 22.92 -6.55
C ILE A 108 -3.59 23.51 -7.01
N ALA A 109 -3.44 24.84 -6.96
CA ALA A 109 -2.18 25.49 -7.34
C ALA A 109 -1.01 25.10 -6.43
N ASP A 110 -1.26 24.97 -5.13
CA ASP A 110 -0.26 24.53 -4.14
C ASP A 110 0.15 23.06 -4.37
N ASP A 111 -0.82 22.18 -4.63
CA ASP A 111 -0.57 20.76 -4.95
C ASP A 111 0.28 20.62 -6.23
N GLU A 112 -0.04 21.40 -7.27
CA GLU A 112 0.76 21.43 -8.50
C GLU A 112 2.17 21.99 -8.26
N ALA A 113 2.32 23.00 -7.39
CA ALA A 113 3.62 23.55 -7.03
C ALA A 113 4.49 22.51 -6.31
N TYR A 114 3.89 21.77 -5.38
CA TYR A 114 4.54 20.68 -4.67
C TYR A 114 4.95 19.55 -5.62
N ALA A 115 4.08 19.13 -6.55
CA ALA A 115 4.42 18.12 -7.55
C ALA A 115 5.63 18.53 -8.42
N ARG A 116 5.70 19.81 -8.84
CA ARG A 116 6.85 20.36 -9.59
C ARG A 116 8.15 20.39 -8.78
N GLU A 117 8.07 20.51 -7.45
CA GLU A 117 9.25 20.44 -6.58
C GLU A 117 9.74 19.01 -6.42
N LEU A 118 8.82 18.05 -6.25
CA LEU A 118 9.15 16.63 -6.16
C LEU A 118 9.83 16.11 -7.43
N GLU A 119 9.33 16.48 -8.61
CA GLU A 119 9.98 16.13 -9.89
C GLU A 119 11.39 16.72 -10.03
N ARG A 120 11.64 17.91 -9.47
CA ARG A 120 12.99 18.51 -9.47
C ARG A 120 13.94 17.73 -8.57
N ALA A 121 13.49 17.34 -7.39
CA ALA A 121 14.29 16.55 -6.45
C ALA A 121 14.63 15.16 -7.03
N ASP A 122 13.68 14.50 -7.69
CA ASP A 122 13.92 13.19 -8.33
C ASP A 122 14.96 13.27 -9.46
N LYS A 123 14.86 14.30 -10.31
CA LYS A 123 15.86 14.58 -11.35
C LYS A 123 17.25 14.83 -10.75
N GLU A 124 17.34 15.52 -9.63
CA GLU A 124 18.61 15.76 -8.93
C GLU A 124 19.22 14.47 -8.38
N LEU A 125 18.40 13.61 -7.76
CA LEU A 125 18.84 12.29 -7.28
C LEU A 125 19.39 11.42 -8.42
N VAL A 126 18.69 11.36 -9.56
CA VAL A 126 19.16 10.61 -10.75
C VAL A 126 20.51 11.16 -11.23
N GLN A 127 20.70 12.48 -11.26
CA GLN A 127 21.98 13.08 -11.64
C GLN A 127 23.10 12.74 -10.64
N LEU A 128 22.82 12.76 -9.34
CA LEU A 128 23.78 12.38 -8.30
C LEU A 128 24.19 10.90 -8.42
N GLU A 129 23.25 10.00 -8.68
CA GLU A 129 23.56 8.60 -8.92
C GLU A 129 24.43 8.39 -10.16
N GLN A 130 24.13 9.10 -11.25
CA GLN A 130 24.96 9.06 -12.47
C GLN A 130 26.38 9.58 -12.19
N ARG A 131 26.53 10.64 -11.39
CA ARG A 131 27.85 11.15 -10.96
C ARG A 131 28.57 10.12 -10.10
N ARG A 132 27.88 9.46 -9.15
CA ARG A 132 28.45 8.40 -8.32
C ARG A 132 28.94 7.21 -9.14
N ARG A 133 28.16 6.80 -10.16
CA ARG A 133 28.56 5.73 -11.10
C ARG A 133 29.80 6.12 -11.90
N LYS A 134 29.89 7.35 -12.39
CA LYS A 134 31.07 7.86 -13.13
C LYS A 134 32.31 8.01 -12.24
N GLN A 135 32.13 8.39 -10.97
CA GLN A 135 33.21 8.53 -9.99
C GLN A 135 33.64 7.21 -9.33
N SER A 136 32.95 6.11 -9.61
CA SER A 136 33.43 4.76 -9.31
C SER A 136 33.97 4.06 -10.56
N PRO A 137 35.10 4.50 -11.16
CA PRO A 137 35.98 3.50 -11.72
C PRO A 137 36.50 2.75 -10.51
N ASN A 138 36.14 1.48 -10.36
CA ASN A 138 36.88 0.59 -9.47
C ASN A 138 37.92 -0.15 -10.32
N PRO A 139 39.03 0.50 -10.75
CA PRO A 139 40.06 -0.13 -11.58
C PRO A 139 40.79 -1.26 -10.83
N HIS A 140 40.51 -1.44 -9.53
CA HIS A 140 41.15 -2.43 -8.70
C HIS A 140 40.50 -3.82 -8.77
N LEU A 141 39.27 -3.95 -9.28
CA LEU A 141 38.58 -5.24 -9.43
C LEU A 141 38.95 -5.97 -10.73
N THR A 142 39.34 -5.26 -11.79
CA THR A 142 39.72 -5.88 -13.07
C THR A 142 41.12 -6.50 -13.03
N LYS A 143 42.03 -6.02 -12.16
CA LYS A 143 43.42 -6.52 -12.10
C LYS A 143 43.60 -7.77 -11.22
N GLN A 144 42.69 -8.07 -10.29
CA GLN A 144 42.78 -9.26 -9.42
C GLN A 144 42.27 -10.58 -10.05
N ARG A 145 41.70 -10.52 -11.25
CA ARG A 145 41.05 -11.69 -11.85
C ARG A 145 42.04 -12.70 -12.45
N THR A 146 43.26 -12.27 -12.77
CA THR A 146 44.32 -13.14 -13.31
C THR A 146 45.15 -13.85 -12.23
N GLU A 147 45.19 -13.34 -10.99
CA GLU A 147 45.98 -13.92 -9.89
C GLU A 147 45.20 -14.97 -9.07
N ASN A 148 43.88 -15.06 -9.27
CA ASN A 148 42.99 -15.97 -8.54
C ASN A 148 42.57 -17.19 -9.36
N ALA A 149 43.45 -17.71 -10.23
CA ALA A 149 43.20 -18.94 -10.95
C ALA A 149 43.02 -20.11 -9.96
N LYS A 150 41.79 -20.60 -9.83
CA LYS A 150 41.49 -21.77 -8.99
C LYS A 150 42.05 -23.03 -9.66
N GLY A 151 42.46 -24.03 -8.88
CA GLY A 151 43.04 -25.27 -9.42
C GLY A 151 42.12 -26.05 -10.39
N CYS A 152 40.83 -25.77 -10.38
CA CYS A 152 39.85 -26.32 -11.33
C CYS A 152 39.81 -25.61 -12.70
N GLY A 153 40.61 -24.56 -12.92
CA GLY A 153 40.77 -23.91 -14.21
C GLY A 153 39.57 -23.08 -14.69
N HIS A 154 38.79 -22.50 -13.78
CA HIS A 154 37.71 -21.55 -14.15
C HIS A 154 37.65 -20.35 -13.21
N SER A 155 37.02 -19.28 -13.70
CA SER A 155 36.83 -18.03 -12.95
C SER A 155 35.59 -18.12 -12.06
N CYS A 156 35.80 -18.46 -10.79
CA CYS A 156 34.77 -18.47 -9.76
C CYS A 156 34.72 -17.12 -9.05
N ASP A 157 33.52 -16.64 -8.71
CA ASP A 157 33.31 -15.38 -7.98
C ASP A 157 33.80 -15.43 -6.53
N LEU A 158 34.05 -16.62 -5.98
CA LEU A 158 34.63 -16.80 -4.66
C LEU A 158 36.14 -16.47 -4.69
N ILE A 159 36.47 -15.18 -4.59
CA ILE A 159 37.85 -14.69 -4.69
C ILE A 159 38.69 -14.96 -3.43
N THR A 160 38.05 -15.11 -2.26
CA THR A 160 38.72 -15.19 -0.96
C THR A 160 39.36 -16.55 -0.65
N THR A 161 38.98 -17.63 -1.34
CA THR A 161 39.46 -18.99 -1.06
C THR A 161 40.18 -19.58 -2.27
N ARG A 162 41.03 -20.60 -2.09
CA ARG A 162 41.73 -21.26 -3.22
C ARG A 162 40.88 -22.26 -4.00
N GLN A 163 39.71 -22.63 -3.48
CA GLN A 163 38.78 -23.58 -4.12
C GLN A 163 37.55 -22.84 -4.65
N CYS A 164 36.98 -23.30 -5.77
CA CYS A 164 35.70 -22.77 -6.24
C CYS A 164 34.53 -23.37 -5.45
N CYS A 165 33.31 -22.82 -5.61
CA CYS A 165 32.09 -23.32 -4.95
C CYS A 165 31.88 -24.83 -5.15
N ALA A 166 32.12 -25.33 -6.37
CA ALA A 166 31.93 -26.75 -6.69
C ALA A 166 33.00 -27.65 -6.06
N CYS A 167 34.26 -27.20 -6.02
CA CYS A 167 35.36 -27.97 -5.45
C CYS A 167 35.37 -27.96 -3.92
N SER A 168 34.86 -26.89 -3.30
CA SER A 168 34.73 -26.82 -1.84
C SER A 168 33.52 -27.59 -1.32
N ASP A 169 32.49 -27.80 -2.15
CA ASP A 169 31.30 -28.55 -1.76
C ASP A 169 31.59 -30.06 -1.63
N ARG A 170 31.66 -30.55 -0.39
CA ARG A 170 31.87 -31.96 -0.06
C ARG A 170 30.58 -32.75 0.20
N ARG A 171 29.41 -32.18 -0.04
CA ARG A 171 28.13 -32.89 0.16
C ARG A 171 28.06 -34.16 -0.70
N PRO A 172 27.42 -35.24 -0.23
CA PRO A 172 27.20 -36.44 -1.05
C PRO A 172 26.34 -36.09 -2.27
N VAL A 173 26.57 -36.75 -3.42
CA VAL A 173 25.76 -36.54 -4.64
C VAL A 173 24.37 -37.13 -4.42
N LEU A 174 23.36 -36.28 -4.31
CA LEU A 174 21.96 -36.66 -4.16
C LEU A 174 21.11 -36.01 -5.26
N PRO A 175 19.97 -36.62 -5.64
CA PRO A 175 19.06 -36.03 -6.63
C PRO A 175 18.51 -34.66 -6.19
N TYR A 176 18.27 -34.48 -4.89
CA TYR A 176 17.73 -33.26 -4.30
C TYR A 176 18.36 -32.97 -2.94
N TYR A 177 18.36 -31.69 -2.58
CA TYR A 177 18.77 -31.19 -1.27
C TYR A 177 17.62 -30.39 -0.64
N ASN A 178 17.66 -30.31 0.68
CA ASN A 178 16.78 -29.43 1.42
C ASN A 178 17.27 -27.99 1.27
N ALA A 179 16.34 -27.08 0.94
CA ALA A 179 16.55 -25.65 0.98
C ALA A 179 15.39 -24.99 1.71
N TYR A 180 15.69 -23.94 2.46
CA TYR A 180 14.68 -23.11 3.09
C TYR A 180 14.27 -22.00 2.12
N VAL A 181 12.96 -21.81 1.93
CA VAL A 181 12.38 -20.74 1.11
C VAL A 181 11.51 -19.86 2.00
N ASP A 182 11.80 -18.56 2.02
CA ASP A 182 11.05 -17.59 2.83
C ASP A 182 9.55 -17.63 2.50
N GLY A 183 8.73 -17.74 3.54
CA GLY A 183 7.27 -17.86 3.42
C GLY A 183 6.75 -19.24 3.02
N VAL A 184 7.62 -20.21 2.70
CA VAL A 184 7.22 -21.59 2.32
C VAL A 184 7.77 -22.63 3.31
N GLY A 185 8.96 -22.40 3.86
CA GLY A 185 9.64 -23.34 4.77
C GLY A 185 10.65 -24.24 4.05
N ASN A 186 10.95 -25.40 4.64
CA ASN A 186 11.91 -26.36 4.09
C ASN A 186 11.31 -27.14 2.91
N VAL A 187 11.98 -27.10 1.76
CA VAL A 187 11.61 -27.84 0.54
C VAL A 187 12.74 -28.78 0.10
N SER A 188 12.43 -30.02 -0.28
CA SER A 188 13.40 -31.02 -0.72
C SER A 188 13.48 -31.13 -2.25
N ARG A 189 13.72 -30.00 -2.91
CA ARG A 189 13.77 -29.91 -4.39
C ARG A 189 14.98 -29.14 -4.92
N ALA A 190 15.88 -28.71 -4.03
CA ALA A 190 16.99 -27.89 -4.44
C ALA A 190 18.07 -28.72 -5.14
N ARG A 191 18.70 -28.13 -6.15
CA ARG A 191 19.85 -28.76 -6.81
C ARG A 191 21.12 -28.48 -6.03
N ARG A 192 22.12 -29.36 -6.15
CA ARG A 192 23.42 -29.18 -5.49
C ARG A 192 24.04 -27.82 -5.80
N ASN A 193 24.01 -27.44 -7.07
CA ASN A 193 24.62 -26.22 -7.61
C ASN A 193 23.72 -24.97 -7.49
N GLU A 194 22.55 -25.04 -6.86
CA GLU A 194 21.59 -23.94 -6.84
C GLU A 194 22.14 -22.67 -6.18
N PHE A 195 23.04 -22.82 -5.20
CA PHE A 195 23.69 -21.72 -4.49
C PHE A 195 25.14 -21.47 -4.92
N TYR A 196 25.59 -22.09 -6.00
CA TYR A 196 26.90 -21.80 -6.57
C TYR A 196 26.88 -20.44 -7.30
N CYS A 197 28.04 -19.84 -7.52
CA CYS A 197 28.13 -18.69 -8.41
C CYS A 197 27.82 -19.08 -9.87
N PRO A 198 27.41 -18.13 -10.74
CA PRO A 198 27.03 -18.42 -12.13
C PRO A 198 28.04 -19.27 -12.90
N SER A 199 29.34 -18.97 -12.76
CA SER A 199 30.41 -19.74 -13.41
C SER A 199 30.53 -21.18 -12.92
N CYS A 200 30.22 -21.46 -11.66
CA CYS A 200 30.26 -22.82 -11.10
C CYS A 200 28.96 -23.60 -11.36
N LYS A 201 27.83 -22.93 -11.63
CA LYS A 201 26.55 -23.60 -11.90
C LYS A 201 26.55 -24.40 -13.20
N VAL A 202 27.31 -23.95 -14.19
CA VAL A 202 27.34 -24.52 -15.55
C VAL A 202 28.33 -25.67 -15.72
N ARG A 203 29.02 -26.08 -14.65
CA ARG A 203 29.89 -27.26 -14.61
C ARG A 203 29.21 -28.40 -13.87
#